data_AF-A0A9D4I8C5-F1
#
_entry.id   AF-A0A9D4I8C5-F1
#
_cell.length_a   1.000
_cell.length_b   1.000
_cell.length_c   1.000
_cell.angle_alpha   90.00
_cell.angle_beta   90.00
_cell.angle_gamma   90.00
#
_symmetry.space_group_name_H-M   'P 1'
#
loop_
_entity.id
_entity.type
_entity.pdbx_description
1 polymer ?
#
loop_
_entity_poly.entity_id
_entity_poly.type
_entity_poly.pdbx_seq_one_letter_code
_entity_poly.pdbx_strand_id
1 'polypeptide(L)'
;MDFDKDNITDRVLKKIGQYVAQTDFQPEIIGRVSSAAKSLCMWVRAMEVYGRIYRVVEPKKQRLNAAMSQLKEKQDALSDAKAKLAEVSLYMCLYIICSYHPVFTQITRFSPQ
;
A
#
# COMPACT_ATOMS: atom_id res chain seq x y z
N MET A 1 -7.16 26.37 4.78
CA MET A 1 -7.57 25.89 6.12
C MET A 1 -6.92 24.54 6.31
N ASP A 2 -5.65 24.52 6.70
CA ASP A 2 -4.94 23.28 6.96
C ASP A 2 -4.92 23.06 8.46
N PHE A 3 -5.87 22.23 8.93
CA PHE A 3 -5.82 21.71 10.28
C PHE A 3 -5.04 20.40 10.25
N ASP A 4 -3.93 20.36 11.02
CA ASP A 4 -3.11 19.17 11.18
C ASP A 4 -3.85 18.13 12.05
N LYS A 5 -4.70 17.36 11.35
CA LYS A 5 -5.53 16.28 11.90
C LYS A 5 -4.71 15.07 12.36
N ASP A 6 -3.46 14.94 11.90
CA ASP A 6 -2.60 13.80 12.22
C ASP A 6 -1.87 14.02 13.55
N ASN A 7 -1.68 15.28 13.98
CA ASN A 7 -0.92 15.62 15.19
C ASN A 7 -1.79 16.19 16.33
N ILE A 8 -2.95 15.59 16.60
CA ILE A 8 -3.82 16.01 17.72
C ILE A 8 -3.34 15.36 19.03
N THR A 9 -2.84 16.16 19.97
CA THR A 9 -2.37 15.69 21.28
C THR A 9 -3.47 14.96 22.09
N ASP A 10 -3.11 13.95 22.88
CA ASP A 10 -4.02 13.24 23.81
C ASP A 10 -4.83 14.17 24.69
N ARG A 11 -4.21 15.26 25.16
CA ARG A 11 -4.86 16.27 26.00
C ARG A 11 -6.04 16.94 25.28
N VAL A 12 -5.88 17.24 24.00
CA VAL A 12 -6.92 17.87 23.18
C VAL A 12 -8.04 16.86 22.89
N LEU A 13 -7.68 15.63 22.50
CA LEU A 13 -8.65 14.57 22.29
C LEU A 13 -9.48 14.26 23.54
N LYS A 14 -8.86 14.24 24.72
CA LYS A 14 -9.57 14.04 25.99
C LYS A 14 -10.56 15.16 26.28
N LYS A 15 -10.17 16.42 26.05
CA LYS A 15 -11.08 17.57 26.19
C LYS A 15 -12.25 17.49 25.21
N ILE A 16 -11.98 17.20 23.94
CA ILE A 16 -13.04 17.04 22.92
C ILE A 16 -13.98 15.90 23.31
N GLY A 17 -13.45 14.77 23.77
CA GLY A 17 -14.25 13.64 24.24
C GLY A 17 -15.19 13.98 25.40
N GLN A 18 -14.77 14.86 26.32
CA GLN A 18 -15.64 15.36 27.39
C GLN A 18 -16.83 16.15 26.83
N TYR A 19 -16.61 17.03 25.84
CA TYR A 19 -17.69 17.79 25.20
C TYR A 19 -18.62 16.90 24.37
N VAL A 20 -18.07 15.97 23.59
CA VAL A 20 -18.85 15.06 22.74
C VAL A 20 -19.70 14.07 23.57
N ALA A 21 -19.29 13.77 24.80
CA ALA A 21 -20.05 12.92 25.72
C ALA A 21 -21.26 13.63 26.35
N GLN A 22 -21.30 14.97 26.35
CA GLN A 22 -22.44 15.71 26.87
C GLN A 22 -23.64 15.57 25.93
N THR A 23 -24.83 15.34 26.49
CA THR A 23 -26.07 15.20 25.72
C THR A 23 -26.40 16.46 24.92
N ASP A 24 -25.96 17.62 25.38
CA ASP A 24 -26.22 18.92 24.73
C ASP A 24 -25.40 19.10 23.44
N PHE A 25 -24.32 18.33 23.28
CA PHE A 25 -23.43 18.38 22.12
C PHE A 25 -23.82 17.37 21.03
N GLN A 26 -25.12 17.14 20.88
CA GLN A 26 -25.68 16.34 19.78
C GLN A 26 -25.97 17.25 18.59
N PRO A 27 -25.58 16.86 17.35
CA PRO A 27 -25.84 17.65 16.14
C PRO A 27 -27.35 17.83 15.89
N GLU A 28 -28.18 16.95 16.44
CA GLU A 28 -29.65 17.05 16.37
C GLU A 28 -30.22 18.14 17.29
N ILE A 29 -29.57 18.40 18.42
CA ILE A 29 -29.94 19.48 19.36
C ILE A 29 -29.39 20.81 18.86
N ILE A 30 -28.09 20.86 18.52
CA ILE A 30 -27.43 22.07 18.00
C ILE A 30 -28.06 22.50 16.66
N GLY A 31 -28.48 21.54 15.84
CA GLY A 31 -29.16 21.79 14.58
C GLY A 31 -30.51 22.50 14.70
N ARG A 32 -31.15 22.47 15.88
CA ARG A 32 -32.38 23.24 16.13
C ARG A 32 -32.10 24.73 16.31
N VAL A 33 -30.89 25.09 16.73
CA VAL A 33 -30.48 26.49 16.98
C VAL A 33 -29.74 27.08 15.78
N SER A 34 -28.87 26.30 15.13
CA SER A 34 -28.10 26.77 13.97
C SER A 34 -27.61 25.64 13.07
N SER A 35 -27.88 25.79 11.76
CA SER A 35 -27.39 24.88 10.71
C SER A 35 -25.87 24.91 10.57
N ALA A 36 -25.25 26.10 10.67
CA ALA A 36 -23.80 26.23 10.62
C ALA A 36 -23.11 25.65 11.88
N ALA A 37 -23.74 25.79 13.05
CA ALA A 37 -23.21 25.17 14.27
C ALA A 37 -23.31 23.63 14.22
N LYS A 38 -24.35 23.09 13.54
CA LYS A 38 -24.49 21.65 13.30
C LYS A 38 -23.34 21.08 12.47
N SER A 39 -22.94 21.75 11.37
CA SER A 39 -21.84 21.27 10.53
C SER A 39 -20.50 21.25 11.30
N LEU A 40 -20.26 22.25 12.14
CA LEU A 40 -19.09 22.29 13.01
C LEU A 40 -19.12 21.18 14.08
N CYS A 41 -20.27 20.95 14.73
CA CYS A 41 -20.43 19.85 15.70
C CYS A 41 -20.13 18.49 15.07
N MET A 42 -20.64 18.23 13.87
CA MET A 42 -20.36 16.99 13.14
C MET A 42 -18.87 16.85 12.81
N TRP A 43 -18.22 17.93 12.39
CA TRP A 43 -16.78 17.93 12.12
C TRP A 43 -15.96 17.62 13.38
N VAL A 44 -16.26 18.25 14.52
CA VAL A 44 -15.57 18.00 15.79
C VAL A 44 -15.72 16.54 16.24
N ARG A 45 -16.92 15.96 16.11
CA ARG A 45 -17.16 14.53 16.41
C ARG A 45 -16.36 13.62 15.47
N ALA A 46 -16.32 13.94 14.17
CA ALA A 46 -15.52 13.18 13.22
C ALA A 46 -14.01 13.25 13.56
N MET A 47 -13.52 14.41 14.03
CA MET A 47 -12.13 14.56 14.46
C MET A 47 -11.79 13.75 15.72
N GLU A 48 -12.71 13.64 16.69
CA GLU A 48 -12.51 12.78 17.87
C GLU A 48 -12.36 11.31 17.48
N VAL A 49 -13.27 10.82 16.63
CA VAL A 49 -13.23 9.44 16.13
C VAL A 49 -11.97 9.19 15.32
N TYR A 50 -11.61 10.13 14.44
CA TYR A 50 -10.38 10.06 13.65
C TYR A 50 -9.15 9.92 14.54
N GLY A 51 -8.98 10.80 15.54
CA GLY A 51 -7.83 10.76 16.44
C GLY A 51 -7.76 9.48 17.28
N ARG A 52 -8.91 8.90 17.66
CA ARG A 52 -8.96 7.60 18.34
C ARG A 52 -8.50 6.46 17.42
N ILE A 53 -8.99 6.43 16.19
CA ILE A 53 -8.65 5.41 15.19
C ILE A 53 -7.18 5.55 14.77
N TYR A 54 -6.69 6.78 14.60
CA TYR A 54 -5.31 7.06 14.17
C TYR A 54 -4.28 6.39 15.06
N ARG A 55 -4.43 6.45 16.39
CA ARG A 55 -3.55 5.76 17.35
C ARG A 55 -3.47 4.25 17.14
N VAL A 56 -4.55 3.63 16.67
CA VAL A 56 -4.61 2.19 16.39
C VAL A 56 -4.05 1.87 15.01
N VAL A 57 -4.21 2.79 14.06
CA VAL A 57 -3.80 2.63 12.66
C VAL A 57 -2.32 2.94 12.46
N GLU A 58 -1.75 3.89 13.19
CA GLU A 58 -0.34 4.28 13.11
C GLU A 58 0.63 3.08 13.22
N PRO A 59 0.57 2.22 14.26
CA PRO A 59 1.47 1.07 14.35
C PRO A 59 1.19 0.02 13.26
N LYS A 60 -0.03 -0.05 12.73
CA LYS A 60 -0.36 -0.93 11.59
C LYS A 60 0.26 -0.41 10.30
N LYS A 61 0.21 0.90 10.07
CA LYS A 61 0.81 1.58 8.91
C LYS A 61 2.33 1.46 8.92
N GLN A 62 2.96 1.62 10.09
CA GLN A 62 4.40 1.40 10.24
C GLN A 62 4.80 -0.05 9.91
N ARG A 63 4.09 -1.04 10.48
CA ARG A 63 4.35 -2.47 10.16
C ARG A 63 4.12 -2.80 8.68
N LEU A 64 3.07 -2.23 8.09
CA LEU A 64 2.77 -2.39 6.67
C LEU A 64 3.91 -1.83 5.80
N ASN A 65 4.39 -0.62 6.09
CA ASN A 65 5.52 -0.03 5.37
C ASN A 65 6.80 -0.88 5.50
N ALA A 66 7.10 -1.39 6.69
CA ALA A 66 8.24 -2.27 6.90
C ALA A 66 8.12 -3.57 6.08
N ALA A 67 6.96 -4.21 6.11
CA ALA A 67 6.70 -5.44 5.34
C ALA A 67 6.75 -5.20 3.83
N MET A 68 6.22 -4.08 3.34
CA MET A 68 6.28 -3.71 1.93
C MET A 68 7.72 -3.44 1.47
N SER A 69 8.55 -2.82 2.31
CA SER A 69 9.98 -2.63 2.02
C SER A 69 10.69 -3.98 1.86
N GLN A 70 10.47 -4.89 2.81
CA GLN A 70 11.05 -6.24 2.74
C GLN A 70 10.56 -7.00 1.51
N LEU A 71 9.27 -6.92 1.20
CA LEU A 71 8.69 -7.57 0.03
C LEU A 71 9.32 -7.04 -1.26
N LYS A 72 9.53 -5.72 -1.36
CA LYS A 72 10.19 -5.11 -2.51
C LYS A 72 11.61 -5.62 -2.68
N GLU A 73 12.40 -5.65 -1.61
CA GLU A 73 13.77 -6.19 -1.64
C GLU A 73 13.82 -7.66 -2.11
N LYS A 74 12.89 -8.50 -1.63
CA LYS A 74 12.81 -9.91 -2.06
C LYS A 74 12.37 -10.02 -3.52
N GLN A 75 11.45 -9.19 -3.96
CA GLN A 75 10.96 -9.19 -5.33
C GLN A 75 12.05 -8.74 -6.32
N ASP A 76 12.84 -7.74 -5.95
CA ASP A 76 13.97 -7.26 -6.74
C ASP A 76 15.04 -8.36 -6.86
N ALA A 77 15.42 -9.00 -5.75
CA ALA A 77 16.37 -10.12 -5.76
C ALA A 77 15.88 -11.31 -6.60
N LEU A 78 14.57 -11.61 -6.55
CA LEU A 78 13.95 -12.66 -7.36
C LEU A 78 13.96 -12.30 -8.85
N SER A 79 13.70 -11.03 -9.20
CA SER A 79 13.77 -10.54 -10.57
C SER A 79 15.19 -10.68 -11.13
N ASP A 80 16.20 -10.30 -10.37
CA ASP A 80 17.61 -10.42 -10.77
C ASP A 80 18.01 -11.88 -11.00
N ALA A 81 17.61 -12.79 -10.09
CA ALA A 81 17.87 -14.22 -10.25
C ALA A 81 17.18 -14.79 -11.50
N LYS A 82 15.94 -14.37 -11.78
CA LYS A 82 15.21 -14.77 -12.98
C LYS A 82 15.86 -14.25 -14.26
N ALA A 83 16.36 -13.02 -14.25
CA ALA A 83 17.07 -12.44 -15.40
C ALA A 83 18.33 -13.25 -15.74
N LYS A 84 19.13 -13.62 -14.73
CA LYS A 84 20.31 -14.49 -14.91
C LYS A 84 19.95 -15.88 -15.44
N LEU A 85 18.86 -16.48 -14.94
CA LEU A 85 18.38 -17.76 -15.45
C LEU A 85 17.94 -17.67 -16.92
N ALA A 86 17.23 -16.59 -17.28
CA ALA A 86 16.80 -16.36 -18.66
C ALA A 86 18.01 -16.19 -19.59
N GLU A 87 19.02 -15.43 -19.18
CA GLU A 87 20.27 -15.26 -19.91
C GLU A 87 20.97 -16.61 -20.18
N VAL A 88 21.18 -17.43 -19.15
CA VAL A 88 21.80 -18.76 -19.31
C VAL A 88 20.97 -19.67 -20.22
N SER A 89 19.64 -19.63 -20.09
CA SER A 89 18.75 -20.42 -20.94
C SER A 89 18.82 -20.00 -22.41
N LEU A 90 18.98 -18.71 -22.69
CA LEU A 90 19.16 -18.19 -24.05
C LEU A 90 20.51 -18.59 -24.63
N TYR A 91 21.59 -18.48 -23.85
CA TYR A 91 22.92 -18.95 -24.26
C TYR A 91 22.92 -20.45 -24.54
N MET A 92 22.25 -21.25 -23.69
CA MET A 92 22.10 -22.69 -23.90
C MET A 92 21.32 -22.99 -25.18
N CYS A 93 20.19 -22.31 -25.43
CA CYS A 93 19.42 -22.47 -26.67
C CYS A 93 20.23 -22.10 -27.91
N LEU A 94 20.96 -20.98 -27.89
CA LEU A 94 21.84 -20.57 -28.99
C LEU A 94 22.97 -21.59 -29.21
N TYR A 95 23.59 -22.07 -28.15
CA TYR A 95 24.65 -23.08 -28.24
C TYR A 95 24.13 -24.41 -28.82
N ILE A 96 22.95 -24.86 -28.38
CA ILE A 96 22.30 -26.07 -28.91
C ILE A 96 21.91 -25.83 -30.37
N ILE A 97 21.27 -24.72 -30.72
CA ILE A 97 20.93 -24.42 -32.12
C ILE A 97 22.19 -24.38 -32.98
N CYS A 98 23.23 -23.64 -32.60
CA CYS A 98 24.47 -23.56 -33.39
C CYS A 98 25.22 -24.91 -33.49
N SER A 99 25.20 -25.75 -32.46
CA SER A 99 25.87 -27.06 -32.48
C SER A 99 25.06 -28.12 -33.23
N TYR A 100 23.73 -28.05 -33.18
CA TYR A 100 22.84 -29.01 -33.86
C TYR A 100 22.41 -28.56 -35.26
N HIS A 101 22.49 -27.27 -35.62
CA HIS A 101 22.18 -26.77 -36.96
C HIS A 101 23.05 -27.37 -38.08
N PRO A 102 24.39 -27.49 -37.96
CA PRO A 102 25.20 -28.16 -38.98
C PRO A 102 24.87 -29.66 -39.07
N VAL A 103 24.53 -30.31 -37.94
CA VAL A 103 24.13 -31.73 -37.93
C VAL A 103 22.76 -31.92 -38.61
N PHE A 104 21.79 -31.04 -38.35
CA PHE A 104 20.48 -31.05 -39.01
C PHE A 104 20.57 -30.77 -40.52
N THR A 105 21.45 -29.85 -40.92
CA THR A 105 21.70 -29.51 -42.33
C THR A 105 22.38 -30.66 -43.09
N GLN A 106 23.22 -31.46 -42.42
CA GLN A 106 23.80 -32.67 -43.02
C GLN A 106 22.78 -33.81 -43.16
N ILE A 107 21.85 -33.95 -42.21
CA ILE A 107 20.78 -34.96 -42.27
C ILE A 107 19.77 -34.64 -43.39
N THR A 108 19.36 -33.38 -43.58
CA THR A 108 18.43 -33.00 -44.66
C THR A 108 19.06 -33.03 -46.06
N ARG A 109 20.39 -33.00 -46.17
CA ARG A 109 21.13 -33.20 -47.43
C ARG A 109 21.32 -34.67 -47.82
N PHE A 110 21.09 -35.59 -46.89
CA PHE A 110 21.24 -37.04 -47.06
C PHE A 110 19.91 -37.79 -47.24
N SER A 111 18.80 -37.09 -47.53
CA SER A 111 17.59 -37.71 -48.10
C SER A 111 17.67 -37.70 -49.63
N PRO A 112 18.15 -38.76 -50.30
CA PRO A 112 17.74 -39.03 -51.67
C PRO A 112 16.29 -39.56 -51.67
N GLN A 113 15.64 -39.38 -52.82
CA GLN A 113 14.37 -39.97 -53.26
C GLN A 113 13.92 -41.24 -52.53
#